data_AF-A0A9E4BK78-F1
#
_entry.id   AF-A0A9E4BK78-F1
#
_cell.length_a   1.000
_cell.length_b   1.000
_cell.length_c   1.000
_cell.angle_alpha   90.00
_cell.angle_beta   90.00
_cell.angle_gamma   90.00
#
_symmetry.space_group_name_H-M   'P 1'
#
loop_
_entity.id
_entity.type
_entity.pdbx_description
1 polymer ?
#
loop_
_entity_poly.entity_id
_entity_poly.type
_entity_poly.pdbx_seq_one_letter_code
_entity_poly.pdbx_strand_id
1 'polypeptide(L)'
;MAQIIVDPSEMRKFEVALRELRSEIDARRNQLSAQIGEARSFWDDVKYTEFQRKSEELMLEVQYFSKLCDQYCDYLRNKAAAAEAYLHGR
;
A
#
# COMPACT_ATOMS: atom_id res chain seq x y z
N MET A 1 -26.90 -8.87 16.36
CA MET A 1 -26.41 -7.48 16.35
C MET A 1 -24.90 -7.54 16.27
N ALA A 2 -24.28 -7.03 15.19
CA ALA A 2 -22.83 -7.08 15.02
C ALA A 2 -22.19 -6.16 16.06
N GLN A 3 -21.63 -6.75 17.11
CA GLN A 3 -20.88 -6.03 18.13
C GLN A 3 -19.62 -5.51 17.45
N ILE A 4 -19.53 -4.20 17.24
CA ILE A 4 -18.33 -3.59 16.67
C ILE A 4 -17.24 -3.71 17.74
N ILE A 5 -16.36 -4.69 17.59
CA ILE A 5 -15.14 -4.80 18.39
C ILE A 5 -14.16 -3.77 17.83
N VAL A 6 -14.03 -2.64 18.51
CA VAL A 6 -13.00 -1.63 18.23
C VAL A 6 -11.99 -1.66 19.37
N ASP A 7 -10.82 -2.23 19.11
CA ASP A 7 -9.66 -2.09 19.99
C ASP A 7 -8.72 -1.03 19.39
N PRO A 8 -8.58 0.15 20.02
CA PRO A 8 -7.70 1.21 19.52
C PRO A 8 -6.23 0.79 19.41
N SER A 9 -5.75 -0.08 20.31
CA SER A 9 -4.37 -0.54 20.32
C SER A 9 -4.08 -1.41 19.10
N GLU A 10 -4.99 -2.35 18.80
CA GLU A 10 -4.88 -3.19 17.61
C GLU A 10 -5.04 -2.38 16.31
N MET A 11 -5.90 -1.36 16.29
CA MET A 11 -6.02 -0.45 15.15
C MET A 11 -4.73 0.33 14.89
N ARG A 12 -4.06 0.84 15.93
CA ARG A 12 -2.76 1.52 15.80
C ARG A 12 -1.68 0.58 15.31
N LYS A 13 -1.60 -0.64 15.85
CA LYS A 13 -0.65 -1.66 15.39
C LYS A 13 -0.85 -1.95 13.90
N PHE A 14 -2.10 -2.13 13.48
CA PHE A 14 -2.40 -2.37 12.07
C PHE A 14 -2.10 -1.16 11.18
N GLU A 15 -2.35 0.07 11.64
CA GLU A 15 -1.98 1.29 10.91
C GLU A 15 -0.47 1.38 10.66
N VAL A 16 0.34 1.10 11.67
CA VAL A 16 1.81 1.07 11.54
C VAL A 16 2.24 0.00 10.55
N ALA A 17 1.73 -1.23 10.70
CA ALA A 17 2.04 -2.34 9.79
C ALA A 17 1.63 -2.05 8.34
N LEU A 18 0.46 -1.41 8.13
CA LEU A 18 -0.03 -1.04 6.81
C LEU A 18 0.86 0.04 6.17
N ARG A 19 1.34 1.00 6.96
CA ARG A 19 2.25 2.05 6.51
C ARG A 19 3.61 1.50 6.10
N GLU A 20 4.16 0.58 6.90
CA GLU A 20 5.41 -0.13 6.59
C GLU A 20 5.27 -0.94 5.30
N LEU A 21 4.22 -1.77 5.20
CA LEU A 21 3.93 -2.57 4.01
C LEU A 21 3.80 -1.70 2.76
N ARG A 22 3.09 -0.57 2.85
CA ARG A 22 2.97 0.39 1.74
C ARG A 22 4.32 0.92 1.30
N SER A 23 5.19 1.32 2.24
CA SER A 23 6.54 1.78 1.91
C SER A 23 7.38 0.70 1.22
N GLU A 24 7.27 -0.56 1.67
CA GLU A 24 7.95 -1.69 1.03
C GLU A 24 7.45 -1.95 -0.39
N ILE A 25 6.13 -1.84 -0.62
CA ILE A 25 5.53 -1.98 -1.95
C ILE A 25 6.05 -0.90 -2.89
N ASP A 26 6.08 0.37 -2.46
CA ASP A 26 6.59 1.48 -3.28
C ASP A 26 8.07 1.27 -3.62
N ALA A 27 8.89 0.83 -2.66
CA ALA A 27 10.30 0.53 -2.88
C ALA A 27 10.50 -0.61 -3.89
N ARG A 28 9.79 -1.74 -3.72
CA ARG A 28 9.86 -2.90 -4.63
C ARG A 28 9.37 -2.55 -6.03
N ARG A 29 8.32 -1.72 -6.15
CA ARG A 29 7.81 -1.23 -7.44
C ARG A 29 8.88 -0.44 -8.19
N ASN A 30 9.55 0.48 -7.50
CA ASN A 30 10.61 1.31 -8.11
C ASN A 30 11.81 0.45 -8.52
N GLN A 31 12.20 -0.51 -7.69
CA GLN A 31 13.25 -1.48 -8.03
C GLN A 31 12.89 -2.31 -9.26
N LEU A 32 11.66 -2.82 -9.35
CA LEU A 32 11.21 -3.59 -10.52
C LEU A 32 11.20 -2.73 -11.79
N SER A 33 10.75 -1.48 -11.71
CA SER A 33 10.77 -0.55 -12.84
C SER A 33 12.19 -0.32 -13.37
N ALA A 34 13.18 -0.16 -12.48
CA ALA A 34 14.57 -0.05 -12.88
C ALA A 34 15.08 -1.33 -13.58
N GLN A 35 14.80 -2.51 -13.01
CA GLN A 35 15.20 -3.80 -13.59
C GLN A 35 14.59 -4.06 -14.97
N ILE A 36 13.33 -3.66 -15.19
CA ILE A 36 12.69 -3.75 -16.51
C ILE A 36 13.39 -2.82 -17.50
N GLY A 37 13.73 -1.59 -17.09
CA GLY A 37 14.47 -0.65 -17.95
C GLY A 37 15.87 -1.17 -18.32
N GLU A 38 16.59 -1.76 -17.37
CA GLU A 38 17.89 -2.39 -17.61
C GLU A 38 17.79 -3.58 -18.57
N ALA A 39 16.70 -4.34 -18.51
CA ALA A 39 16.49 -5.52 -19.36
C ALA A 39 16.52 -5.18 -20.86
N ARG A 40 16.14 -3.96 -21.24
CA ARG A 40 16.23 -3.49 -22.63
C ARG A 40 17.62 -3.62 -23.24
N SER A 41 18.67 -3.51 -22.42
CA SER A 41 20.06 -3.61 -22.90
C SER A 41 20.41 -4.98 -23.47
N PHE A 42 19.70 -6.04 -23.05
CA PHE A 42 19.93 -7.42 -23.49
C PHE A 42 18.67 -8.09 -24.08
N TRP A 43 17.54 -7.38 -24.11
CA TRP A 43 16.26 -7.86 -24.67
C TRP A 43 15.46 -6.68 -25.23
N ASP A 44 15.50 -6.46 -26.55
CA ASP A 44 14.76 -5.37 -27.23
C ASP A 44 14.06 -5.90 -28.49
N ASP A 45 12.92 -6.56 -28.28
CA ASP A 45 12.05 -7.06 -29.35
C ASP A 45 10.58 -6.66 -29.10
N VAL A 46 9.70 -7.12 -29.99
CA VAL A 46 8.25 -6.88 -29.87
C VAL A 46 7.69 -7.47 -28.55
N LYS A 47 8.25 -8.58 -28.06
CA LYS A 47 7.83 -9.20 -26.79
C LYS A 47 8.29 -8.41 -25.58
N TYR A 48 9.49 -7.84 -25.60
CA TYR A 48 9.93 -6.89 -24.59
C TYR A 48 8.97 -5.70 -24.52
N THR A 49 8.61 -5.12 -25.67
CA THR A 49 7.66 -3.99 -25.73
C THR A 49 6.28 -4.36 -25.17
N GLU A 50 5.74 -5.54 -25.52
CA GLU A 50 4.48 -6.04 -24.96
C GLU A 50 4.58 -6.26 -23.43
N PHE A 51 5.70 -6.81 -22.96
CA PHE A 51 5.97 -7.07 -21.56
C PHE A 51 6.09 -5.77 -20.76
N GLN A 52 6.84 -4.79 -21.26
CA GLN A 52 7.02 -3.48 -20.66
C GLN A 52 5.66 -2.80 -20.46
N ARG A 53 4.83 -2.74 -21.52
CA ARG A 53 3.49 -2.12 -21.45
C ARG A 53 2.62 -2.77 -20.38
N LYS A 54 2.52 -4.10 -20.37
CA LYS A 54 1.72 -4.83 -19.36
C LYS A 54 2.25 -4.62 -17.94
N SER A 55 3.57 -4.53 -17.79
CA SER A 55 4.19 -4.27 -16.49
C SER A 55 3.87 -2.86 -15.99
N GLU A 56 3.92 -1.86 -16.87
CA GLU A 56 3.53 -0.48 -16.57
C GLU A 56 2.06 -0.39 -16.14
N GLU A 57 1.16 -1.08 -16.84
CA GLU A 57 -0.27 -1.17 -16.46
C GLU A 57 -0.44 -1.75 -15.05
N LEU A 58 0.23 -2.86 -14.72
CA LEU A 58 0.16 -3.45 -13.39
C LEU A 58 0.79 -2.54 -12.30
N MET A 59 1.84 -1.79 -12.64
CA MET A 59 2.45 -0.85 -11.70
C MET A 59 1.53 0.32 -11.34
N LEU A 60 0.58 0.69 -12.21
CA LEU A 60 -0.45 1.68 -11.91
C LEU A 60 -1.44 1.15 -10.87
N GLU A 61 -1.85 -0.12 -10.97
CA GLU A 61 -2.71 -0.76 -9.97
C GLU A 61 -2.02 -0.87 -8.60
N VAL A 62 -0.73 -1.21 -8.59
CA VAL A 62 0.08 -1.20 -7.35
C VAL A 62 0.18 0.20 -6.76
N GLN A 63 0.35 1.23 -7.60
CA GLN A 63 0.36 2.62 -7.15
C GLN A 63 -1.00 3.04 -6.58
N TYR A 64 -2.10 2.61 -7.18
CA TYR A 64 -3.44 2.85 -6.67
C TYR A 64 -3.63 2.19 -5.30
N PHE A 65 -3.19 0.93 -5.13
CA PHE A 65 -3.20 0.26 -3.84
C PHE A 65 -2.39 0.99 -2.77
N SER A 66 -1.20 1.51 -3.11
CA SER A 66 -0.39 2.33 -2.20
C SER A 66 -1.14 3.58 -1.71
N LYS A 67 -1.87 4.26 -2.61
CA LYS A 67 -2.74 5.40 -2.25
C LYS A 67 -3.90 5.00 -1.34
N LEU A 68 -4.51 3.84 -1.58
CA LEU A 68 -5.55 3.32 -0.69
C LEU A 68 -4.99 3.05 0.71
N CYS A 69 -3.80 2.46 0.81
CA CYS A 69 -3.14 2.22 2.10
C CYS A 69 -2.96 3.52 2.89
N ASP A 70 -2.52 4.61 2.24
CA ASP A 70 -2.40 5.92 2.89
C ASP A 70 -3.73 6.43 3.45
N GLN A 71 -4.80 6.39 2.63
CA GLN A 71 -6.14 6.82 3.04
C GLN A 71 -6.65 6.00 4.23
N TYR A 72 -6.44 4.68 4.22
CA TYR A 72 -6.85 3.81 5.31
C TYR A 72 -5.99 3.97 6.55
N CYS A 73 -4.69 4.27 6.42
CA CYS A 73 -3.85 4.59 7.59
C CYS A 73 -4.40 5.81 8.33
N ASP A 74 -4.75 6.88 7.61
CA ASP A 74 -5.32 8.08 8.23
C ASP A 74 -6.70 7.80 8.83
N TYR A 75 -7.55 7.03 8.15
CA TYR A 75 -8.82 6.58 8.70
C TYR A 75 -8.65 5.79 10.00
N LEU A 76 -7.75 4.81 10.03
CA LEU A 76 -7.49 3.96 11.20
C LEU A 76 -6.95 4.77 12.38
N ARG A 77 -6.04 5.71 12.12
CA ARG A 77 -5.52 6.63 13.14
C ARG A 77 -6.64 7.45 13.77
N ASN A 78 -7.49 8.08 12.94
CA ASN A 78 -8.61 8.88 13.40
C ASN A 78 -9.63 8.05 14.19
N LYS A 79 -9.91 6.82 13.71
CA LYS A 79 -10.85 5.91 14.36
C LYS A 79 -10.35 5.39 15.70
N ALA A 80 -9.06 5.07 15.81
CA ALA A 80 -8.42 4.69 17.06
C ALA A 80 -8.47 5.83 18.08
N ALA A 81 -8.13 7.06 17.65
CA ALA A 81 -8.19 8.25 18.51
C ALA A 81 -9.62 8.52 19.04
N ALA A 82 -10.64 8.41 18.18
CA ALA A 82 -12.03 8.56 18.59
C ALA A 82 -12.43 7.48 19.60
N ALA A 83 -12.07 6.22 19.35
CA ALA A 83 -12.39 5.12 20.25
C ALA A 83 -11.69 5.25 21.62
N GLU A 84 -10.44 5.70 21.67
CA GLU A 84 -9.76 6.04 22.92
C GLU A 84 -10.45 7.17 23.67
N ALA A 85 -10.88 8.22 22.97
CA ALA A 85 -11.61 9.32 23.61
C ALA A 85 -12.92 8.83 24.24
N TYR A 86 -13.63 7.90 23.61
CA TYR A 86 -14.82 7.28 24.19
C TYR A 86 -14.53 6.38 25.40
N LEU A 87 -13.38 5.67 25.41
CA LEU A 87 -12.99 4.80 26.51
C LEU A 87 -12.49 5.58 27.73
N HIS A 88 -11.77 6.69 27.53
CA HIS A 88 -11.25 7.56 28.61
C HIS A 88 -12.23 8.66 29.03
N GLY A 89 -13.24 8.95 28.22
CA GLY A 89 -14.28 9.95 28.48
C GLY A 89 -15.43 9.47 29.38
N ARG A 90 -15.14 8.54 30.29
CA ARG A 90 -16.08 8.05 31.30
C ARG A 90 -15.46 8.15 32.69
#